data_AF-A0A7C6AVX5-F1
#
_entry.id   AF-A0A7C6AVX5-F1
#
_cell.length_a   1.000
_cell.length_b   1.000
_cell.length_c   1.000
_cell.angle_alpha   90.00
_cell.angle_beta   90.00
_cell.angle_gamma   90.00
#
_symmetry.space_group_name_H-M   'P 1'
#
loop_
_entity.id
_entity.type
_entity.pdbx_description
1 polymer ?
#
loop_
_entity_poly.entity_id
_entity_poly.type
_entity_poly.pdbx_seq_one_letter_code
_entity_poly.pdbx_strand_id
1 'polypeptide(L)' 'MAIIKPFKGIRPVRDKAYLVASRPYDVLNKDEAREEAKGNPYSFLHVIKPEIDLPDNVHEYDPAVYRKGKEYF' A
#
# COMPACT_ATOMS: atom_id res chain seq x y z
N MET A 1 -28.21 -4.44 -20.00
CA MET A 1 -27.33 -5.60 -19.71
C MET A 1 -25.94 -5.06 -19.42
N ALA A 2 -25.32 -5.38 -18.29
CA ALA A 2 -23.96 -4.92 -18.00
C ALA A 2 -22.93 -5.66 -18.88
N ILE A 3 -21.94 -4.95 -19.44
CA ILE A 3 -20.83 -5.54 -20.19
C ILE A 3 -19.68 -5.77 -19.21
N ILE A 4 -19.35 -7.04 -18.93
CA ILE A 4 -18.22 -7.40 -18.07
C ILE A 4 -17.00 -7.66 -18.94
N LYS A 5 -15.91 -6.91 -18.71
CA LYS A 5 -14.62 -7.11 -19.39
C LYS A 5 -13.65 -7.84 -18.46
N PRO A 6 -13.10 -9.01 -18.86
CA PRO A 6 -12.11 -9.69 -18.05
C PRO A 6 -10.79 -8.90 -18.02
N PHE A 7 -10.08 -9.01 -16.90
CA PHE A 7 -8.73 -8.46 -16.73
C PHE A 7 -7.84 -9.49 -16.03
N LYS A 8 -6.52 -9.37 -16.21
CA LYS A 8 -5.57 -10.24 -15.51
C LYS A 8 -5.45 -9.78 -14.06
N GLY A 9 -5.70 -10.67 -13.12
CA GLY A 9 -5.43 -10.40 -11.71
C GLY A 9 -3.92 -10.34 -11.45
N ILE A 10 -3.50 -9.35 -10.67
CA ILE A 10 -2.13 -9.27 -10.14
C ILE A 10 -2.12 -10.04 -8.82
N ARG A 11 -1.19 -10.98 -8.67
CA ARG A 11 -1.05 -11.81 -7.47
C ARG A 11 0.42 -11.96 -7.10
N PRO A 12 0.78 -11.94 -5.81
CA PRO A 12 2.15 -12.19 -5.37
C PRO A 12 2.63 -13.59 -5.78
N VAL A 13 3.94 -13.72 -5.91
CA VAL A 13 4.59 -15.03 -5.97
C VAL A 13 4.41 -15.78 -4.64
N ARG A 14 4.36 -17.11 -4.69
CA ARG A 14 3.93 -17.94 -3.57
C ARG A 14 4.79 -17.76 -2.32
N ASP A 15 6.09 -17.58 -2.50
CA ASP A 15 7.10 -17.34 -1.47
C ASP A 15 7.03 -15.95 -0.83
N LYS A 16 6.27 -15.01 -1.42
CA LYS A 16 6.13 -13.64 -0.89
C LYS A 16 4.70 -13.28 -0.51
N ALA A 17 3.75 -14.20 -0.70
CA ALA A 17 2.33 -13.92 -0.43
C ALA A 17 2.09 -13.45 1.01
N TYR A 18 2.80 -14.04 1.98
CA TYR A 18 2.69 -13.66 3.39
C TYR A 18 3.33 -12.30 3.71
N LEU A 19 4.25 -11.82 2.87
CA LEU A 19 4.90 -10.51 3.02
C LEU A 19 4.05 -9.38 2.44
N VAL A 20 3.21 -9.68 1.44
CA VAL A 20 2.34 -8.68 0.80
C VAL A 20 1.05 -8.46 1.60
N ALA A 21 0.55 -9.48 2.30
CA ALA A 21 -0.67 -9.37 3.08
C ALA A 21 -0.57 -8.25 4.14
N SER A 22 -1.53 -7.32 4.12
CA SER A 22 -1.66 -6.26 5.10
C SER A 22 -3.07 -6.23 5.67
N ARG A 23 -3.25 -5.58 6.82
CA ARG A 23 -4.59 -5.19 7.26
C ARG A 23 -5.22 -4.17 6.29
N PRO A 24 -6.56 -4.04 6.31
CA PRO A 24 -7.26 -2.96 5.61
C PRO A 24 -6.72 -1.57 6.01
N TYR A 25 -6.73 -0.62 5.07
CA TYR A 25 -6.16 0.73 5.29
C TYR A 25 -6.97 1.57 6.29
N ASP A 26 -8.24 1.23 6.50
CA ASP A 26 -9.20 1.94 7.35
C ASP A 26 -9.15 1.50 8.83
N VAL A 27 -8.46 0.40 9.12
CA VAL A 27 -8.28 -0.10 10.49
C VAL A 27 -6.93 0.27 11.12
N LEU A 28 -6.07 0.97 10.37
CA LEU A 28 -4.75 1.42 10.83
C LEU A 28 -4.59 2.92 10.64
N ASN A 29 -4.11 3.59 11.68
CA ASN A 29 -3.61 4.96 11.55
C ASN A 29 -2.20 4.97 10.90
N LYS A 30 -1.67 6.16 10.62
CA LYS A 30 -0.35 6.36 9.96
C LYS A 30 0.79 5.67 10.71
N ASP A 31 0.81 5.79 12.05
CA ASP A 31 1.90 5.26 12.87
C ASP A 31 1.84 3.74 12.98
N GLU A 32 0.64 3.18 13.17
CA GLU A 32 0.42 1.73 13.18
C GLU A 32 0.78 1.09 11.84
N ALA A 33 0.38 1.72 10.73
CA ALA A 33 0.72 1.24 9.39
C ALA A 33 2.23 1.28 9.13
N ARG A 34 2.92 2.33 9.61
CA ARG A 34 4.37 2.42 9.49
C ARG A 34 5.08 1.33 10.29
N GLU A 35 4.65 1.08 11.53
CA GLU A 35 5.25 0.02 12.34
C GLU A 35 4.95 -1.37 11.75
N GLU A 36 3.76 -1.61 11.20
CA GLU A 36 3.40 -2.87 10.54
C GLU A 36 4.22 -3.13 9.26
N ALA A 37 4.52 -2.09 8.48
CA ALA A 37 5.35 -2.21 7.27
C ALA A 37 6.87 -2.23 7.56
N LYS A 38 7.29 -1.91 8.78
CA LYS A 38 8.69 -1.74 9.15
C LYS A 38 9.49 -3.03 8.94
N GLY A 39 10.57 -2.92 8.17
CA GLY A 39 11.43 -4.05 7.83
C GLY A 39 10.85 -5.00 6.78
N ASN A 40 9.66 -4.72 6.25
CA ASN A 40 9.03 -5.50 5.19
C ASN A 40 8.82 -4.66 3.91
N PRO A 41 9.78 -4.65 2.97
CA PRO A 41 9.67 -3.85 1.74
C PRO A 41 8.57 -4.34 0.78
N TYR A 42 7.95 -5.49 1.05
CA TYR A 42 6.89 -6.06 0.22
C TYR A 42 5.49 -5.78 0.77
N SER A 43 5.36 -5.11 1.92
CA SER A 43 4.06 -4.79 2.52
C SER A 43 3.18 -4.01 1.54
N PHE A 44 1.92 -4.41 1.40
CA PHE A 44 0.97 -3.68 0.55
C PHE A 44 0.63 -2.28 1.09
N LEU A 45 0.96 -2.00 2.36
CA LEU A 45 0.79 -0.67 2.97
C LEU A 45 1.59 0.42 2.24
N HIS A 46 2.71 0.09 1.60
CA HIS A 46 3.46 1.04 0.77
C HIS A 46 2.64 1.54 -0.44
N VAL A 47 1.67 0.76 -0.90
CA VAL A 47 0.79 1.10 -2.04
C VAL A 47 -0.47 1.81 -1.57
N ILE A 48 -1.11 1.30 -0.50
CA ILE A 48 -2.43 1.79 -0.05
C ILE A 48 -2.35 2.90 1.01
N LYS A 49 -1.21 3.04 1.69
CA LYS A 49 -0.88 4.12 2.62
C LYS A 49 0.54 4.65 2.39
N PRO A 50 0.85 5.22 1.20
CA PRO A 50 2.21 5.66 0.86
C PRO A 50 2.79 6.73 1.78
N GLU A 51 1.95 7.41 2.57
CA GLU A 51 2.36 8.40 3.58
C GLU A 51 3.28 7.82 4.67
N ILE A 52 3.32 6.49 4.84
CA ILE A 52 4.22 5.83 5.81
C ILE A 52 5.70 5.95 5.41
N ASP A 53 5.98 6.11 4.11
CA ASP A 53 7.33 6.25 3.55
C ASP A 53 7.79 7.72 3.44
N LEU A 54 6.96 8.65 3.93
CA LEU A 54 7.24 10.08 3.93
C LEU A 54 7.48 10.58 5.36
N PRO A 55 8.11 11.77 5.50
CA PRO A 55 8.27 12.42 6.80
C PRO A 55 6.94 12.63 7.55
N ASP A 56 7.01 12.68 8.88
CA ASP A 56 5.81 12.73 9.74
C ASP A 56 4.94 13.95 9.53
N ASN A 57 5.57 15.08 9.17
CA ASN A 57 4.90 16.34 8.90
C ASN A 57 4.15 16.38 7.55
N VAL A 58 4.27 15.35 6.71
CA VAL A 58 3.53 15.28 5.45
C VAL A 58 2.09 14.82 5.72
N HIS A 59 1.15 15.63 5.25
CA HIS A 59 -0.29 15.35 5.32
C HIS A 59 -0.66 14.21 4.37
N GLU A 60 -1.64 13.37 4.74
CA GLU A 60 -2.07 12.18 3.99
C GLU A 60 -2.56 12.49 2.56
N TYR A 61 -3.13 13.67 2.34
CA TYR A 61 -3.58 14.14 1.01
C TYR A 61 -2.56 15.03 0.28
N ASP A 62 -1.33 15.14 0.78
CA ASP A 62 -0.31 15.92 0.09
C ASP A 62 -0.01 15.29 -1.29
N PRO A 63 0.15 16.08 -2.37
CA PRO A 63 0.57 15.58 -3.67
C PRO A 63 1.81 14.66 -3.64
N ALA A 64 2.69 14.82 -2.65
CA ALA A 64 3.84 13.96 -2.41
C ALA A 64 3.44 12.51 -2.10
N VAL A 65 2.34 12.27 -1.38
CA VAL A 65 1.84 10.92 -1.04
C VAL A 65 1.46 10.17 -2.32
N TYR A 66 0.70 10.81 -3.21
CA TYR A 66 0.32 10.22 -4.50
C TYR A 66 1.52 9.97 -5.41
N ARG A 67 2.49 10.90 -5.44
CA ARG A 67 3.75 10.70 -6.17
C ARG A 67 4.51 9.51 -5.61
N LYS A 68 4.57 9.37 -4.29
CA LYS A 68 5.25 8.25 -3.63
C LYS A 68 4.58 6.92 -3.92
N GLY A 69 3.24 6.86 -3.82
CA GLY A 69 2.48 5.64 -4.17
C GLY A 69 2.70 5.20 -5.62
N LYS A 70 2.85 6.15 -6.55
CA LYS A 70 3.16 5.85 -7.95
C LYS A 70 4.53 5.19 -8.15
N GLU A 71 5.50 5.39 -7.25
CA GLU A 71 6.81 4.72 -7.36
C GLU A 71 6.72 3.20 -7.14
N TYR A 72 5.66 2.72 -6.47
CA TYR A 72 5.43 1.31 -6.22
C TYR A 72 4.61 0.61 -7.34
N PHE A 73 4.19 1.33 -8.38
CA PHE A 73 3.41 0.83 -9.52
C PHE A 73 4.12 1.06 -10.86
#